data_AF-A0A3D3XII7-F1
#
_entry.id   AF-A0A3D3XII7-F1
#
_cell.length_a   1.000
_cell.length_b   1.000
_cell.length_c   1.000
_cell.angle_alpha   90.00
_cell.angle_beta   90.00
_cell.angle_gamma   90.00
#
_symmetry.space_group_name_H-M   'P 1'
#
loop_
_entity.id
_entity.type
_entity.pdbx_description
1 polymer ?
#
loop_
_entity_poly.entity_id
_entity_poly.type
_entity_poly.pdbx_seq_one_letter_code
_entity_poly.pdbx_strand_id
1 'polypeptide(L)' 'DGPHAAQDIPVALGQTEKELKRSLKQGTSTWRNPTERHEKRIWISPPVGLSPLLPDLILEYISSEISGLLMD' A
#
# COMPACT_ATOMS: atom_id res chain seq x y z
N ASP A 1 -2.47 -3.10 6.65
CA ASP A 1 -2.97 -2.82 5.30
C ASP A 1 -4.06 -3.83 4.94
N GLY A 2 -5.12 -3.38 4.29
CA GLY A 2 -6.42 -4.09 4.27
C GLY A 2 -6.66 -5.00 3.05
N PRO A 3 -7.84 -5.65 2.98
CA PRO A 3 -8.22 -6.54 1.88
C PRO A 3 -8.08 -5.91 0.48
N HIS A 4 -8.36 -4.61 0.32
CA HIS A 4 -8.23 -3.93 -0.97
C HIS A 4 -6.81 -4.02 -1.56
N ALA A 5 -5.80 -3.69 -0.76
CA ALA A 5 -4.42 -3.71 -1.21
C ALA A 5 -3.84 -5.13 -1.23
N ALA A 6 -4.25 -5.99 -0.30
CA ALA A 6 -3.77 -7.37 -0.25
C ALA A 6 -4.45 -8.32 -1.25
N GLN A 7 -5.65 -8.02 -1.76
CA GLN A 7 -6.46 -8.97 -2.54
C GLN A 7 -7.00 -8.34 -3.82
N ASP A 8 -7.76 -7.25 -3.71
CA ASP A 8 -8.50 -6.70 -4.85
C ASP A 8 -7.57 -6.10 -5.92
N ILE A 9 -6.56 -5.33 -5.51
CA ILE A 9 -5.57 -4.75 -6.43
C ILE A 9 -4.74 -5.85 -7.13
N PRO A 10 -4.18 -6.86 -6.44
CA PRO A 10 -3.52 -7.99 -7.09
C PRO A 10 -4.38 -8.68 -8.14
N VAL A 11 -5.66 -8.96 -7.83
CA VAL A 11 -6.58 -9.60 -8.77
C VAL A 11 -6.83 -8.70 -9.99
N ALA A 12 -7.06 -7.40 -9.76
CA ALA A 12 -7.22 -6.43 -10.85
C ALA A 12 -5.99 -6.34 -11.76
N LEU A 13 -4.79 -6.57 -11.21
CA LEU A 13 -3.52 -6.56 -11.94
C LEU A 13 -3.16 -7.92 -12.56
N GLY A 14 -3.98 -8.95 -12.36
CA GLY A 14 -3.88 -10.23 -13.05
C GLY A 14 -3.41 -11.41 -12.20
N GLN A 15 -3.26 -11.24 -10.89
CA GLN A 15 -3.00 -12.36 -9.98
C GLN A 15 -4.20 -13.32 -9.99
N THR A 16 -3.95 -14.62 -10.10
CA THR A 16 -5.03 -15.61 -9.99
C THR A 16 -5.43 -15.81 -8.53
N GLU A 17 -6.69 -16.20 -8.27
CA GLU A 17 -7.14 -16.53 -6.90
C GLU A 17 -6.28 -17.62 -6.23
N LYS A 18 -5.78 -18.58 -7.02
CA LYS A 18 -4.94 -19.67 -6.53
C LYS A 18 -3.60 -19.14 -6.01
N GLU A 19 -2.97 -18.24 -6.74
CA GLU A 19 -1.71 -17.62 -6.33
C GLU A 19 -1.93 -16.67 -5.14
N LEU A 20 -3.00 -15.89 -5.16
CA LEU A 20 -3.39 -15.03 -4.05
C LEU A 20 -3.54 -15.82 -2.74
N LYS A 21 -4.32 -16.91 -2.76
CA LYS A 21 -4.50 -17.80 -1.59
C LYS A 21 -3.18 -18.41 -1.12
N ARG A 22 -2.29 -18.78 -2.04
CA ARG A 22 -0.96 -19.30 -1.70
C ARG A 22 -0.12 -18.24 -0.99
N SER A 23 -0.03 -17.02 -1.55
CA SER A 23 0.74 -15.92 -0.96
C SER A 23 0.21 -15.53 0.42
N LEU A 24 -1.11 -15.41 0.57
CA LEU A 24 -1.74 -15.11 1.86
C LEU A 24 -1.40 -16.16 2.91
N LYS A 25 -1.44 -17.46 2.57
CA LYS A 25 -1.07 -18.55 3.48
C LYS A 25 0.42 -18.51 3.86
N GLN A 26 1.27 -18.05 2.95
CA GLN A 26 2.72 -17.96 3.16
C GLN A 26 3.16 -16.65 3.83
N GLY A 27 2.26 -15.67 3.97
CA GLY A 27 2.61 -14.33 4.45
C GLY A 27 3.53 -13.56 3.50
N THR A 28 3.61 -13.97 2.24
CA THR A 28 4.41 -13.28 1.21
C THR A 28 3.55 -12.24 0.49
N SER A 29 4.20 -11.35 -0.28
CA SER A 29 3.48 -10.39 -1.12
C SER A 29 2.47 -11.11 -2.03
N THR A 30 1.28 -10.53 -2.11
CA THR A 30 0.16 -11.07 -2.89
C THR A 30 0.17 -10.64 -4.35
N TRP A 31 1.14 -9.81 -4.75
CA TRP A 31 1.36 -9.41 -6.13
C TRP A 31 2.79 -9.76 -6.57
N ARG A 32 2.95 -10.03 -7.86
CA ARG A 32 4.27 -10.10 -8.49
C ARG A 32 4.79 -8.67 -8.73
N ASN A 33 6.06 -8.40 -8.46
CA ASN A 33 6.63 -7.08 -8.68
C ASN A 33 7.98 -7.17 -9.43
N PRO A 34 8.08 -6.65 -10.66
CA PRO A 34 7.00 -6.01 -11.44
C PRO A 34 5.94 -7.02 -11.93
N THR A 35 4.73 -6.54 -12.18
CA THR A 35 3.65 -7.27 -12.89
C THR A 35 3.56 -6.77 -14.33
N GLU A 36 3.23 -7.65 -15.26
CA GLU A 36 2.96 -7.31 -16.65
C GLU A 36 1.46 -7.40 -16.94
N ARG A 37 0.88 -6.34 -17.49
CA ARG A 37 -0.54 -6.28 -17.84
C ARG A 37 -0.72 -5.43 -19.09
N HIS A 38 -1.38 -5.97 -20.12
CA HIS A 38 -1.63 -5.30 -21.40
C HIS A 38 -0.35 -4.64 -21.97
N GLU A 39 0.73 -5.42 -22.06
CA GLU A 39 2.04 -4.97 -22.58
C GLU A 39 2.73 -3.86 -21.76
N LYS A 40 2.20 -3.53 -20.57
CA LYS A 40 2.81 -2.59 -19.63
C LYS A 40 3.48 -3.32 -18.49
N ARG A 41 4.62 -2.80 -18.06
CA ARG A 41 5.30 -3.20 -16.83
C ARG A 41 4.91 -2.26 -15.70
N ILE A 42 4.35 -2.82 -14.63
CA ILE A 42 3.77 -2.10 -13.52
C ILE A 42 4.55 -2.46 -12.25
N TRP A 43 5.02 -1.42 -11.55
CA TRP A 43 5.62 -1.55 -10.23
C TRP A 43 4.63 -1.07 -9.18
N ILE A 44 4.41 -1.92 -8.18
CA ILE A 44 3.47 -1.64 -7.10
C ILE A 44 4.32 -1.41 -5.84
N SER A 45 4.24 -0.22 -5.27
CA SER A 45 4.88 0.06 -3.98
C SER A 45 4.12 -0.65 -2.85
N PRO A 46 4.75 -0.81 -1.68
CA PRO A 46 3.99 -1.03 -0.47
C PRO A 46 2.94 0.07 -0.26
N PRO A 47 1.88 -0.23 0.49
CA PRO A 47 0.87 0.74 0.94
C PRO A 47 1.52 1.88 1.71
N VAL A 48 1.05 3.12 1.51
CA VAL A 48 1.57 4.31 2.20
C VAL A 48 1.48 4.21 3.72
N GLY A 49 0.49 3.47 4.23
CA GLY A 49 0.33 3.18 5.66
C GLY A 49 1.51 2.41 6.30
N LEU A 50 2.37 1.79 5.49
CA LEU A 50 3.59 1.10 5.96
C LEU A 50 4.85 1.96 5.82
N SER A 51 4.72 3.21 5.37
CA SER A 51 5.87 4.11 5.25
C SER A 51 6.49 4.36 6.63
N PRO A 52 7.81 4.18 6.80
CA PRO A 52 8.49 4.52 8.06
C PRO A 52 8.49 6.02 8.34
N LEU A 53 8.20 6.86 7.34
CA LEU A 53 8.08 8.31 7.46
C LEU A 53 6.70 8.77 7.93
N LEU A 54 5.71 7.86 7.97
CA LEU A 54 4.33 8.21 8.32
C LEU A 54 4.19 8.78 9.75
N PRO A 55 4.89 8.26 10.78
CA PRO A 55 4.82 8.85 12.13
C PRO A 55 5.28 10.31 12.16
N ASP A 56 6.40 10.62 11.50
CA ASP A 56 6.94 11.99 11.46
C ASP A 56 5.97 12.94 10.76
N LEU A 57 5.36 12.50 9.66
CA LEU A 57 4.35 13.28 8.94
C LEU A 57 3.12 13.58 9.83
N ILE A 58 2.66 12.62 10.62
CA ILE A 58 1.53 12.83 11.55
C ILE A 58 1.90 13.87 12.62
N LEU A 59 3.11 13.80 13.18
CA LEU A 59 3.58 14.74 14.19
C LEU A 59 3.77 16.15 13.61
N GLU A 60 4.31 16.25 12.40
CA GLU A 60 4.44 17.51 11.67
C GLU A 60 3.08 18.16 11.43
N TYR A 61 2.11 17.37 10.94
CA TYR A 61 0.74 17.84 10.71
C TYR A 61 0.12 18.39 12.00
N ILE A 62 0.16 17.63 13.10
CA ILE A 62 -0.41 18.07 14.39
C ILE A 62 0.29 19.35 14.88
N SER A 63 1.61 19.43 14.75
CA SER A 63 2.39 20.61 15.18
C SER A 63 2.00 21.85 14.36
N SER A 64 1.76 21.69 13.06
CA SER A 64 1.27 22.76 12.18
C SER A 64 -0.12 23.23 12.59
N GLU A 65 -1.06 22.31 12.84
CA GLU A 65 -2.43 22.64 13.25
C GLU A 65 -2.48 23.39 14.58
N ILE A 66 -1.72 22.93 15.59
CA ILE A 66 -1.64 23.60 16.89
C ILE A 66 -1.03 25.00 16.73
N SER A 67 0.01 25.14 15.92
CA SER A 67 0.65 26.45 15.69
C SER A 67 -0.32 27.43 15.02
N GLY A 68 -1.13 26.98 14.06
CA GLY A 68 -2.18 27.78 13.44
C GLY A 68 -3.23 28.24 14.47
N LEU A 69 -3.73 27.32 15.30
CA LEU A 69 -4.72 27.61 16.33
C LEU A 69 -4.24 28.56 17.44
N LEU A 70 -2.93 28.64 17.68
CA LEU A 70 -2.35 29.53 18.69
C LEU A 70 -1.98 30.92 18.14
N MET A 71 -1.96 31.08 16.81
CA MET A 71 -1.67 32.35 16.14
C MET A 71 -2.93 33.10 15.68
N ASP A 72 -4.10 32.47 15.73
CA ASP A 72 -5.43 33.07 15.56
C ASP A 72 -6.02 33.57 16.90
#